data_AF-A0A496RBW0-F1
#
_entry.id   AF-A0A496RBW0-F1
#
_cell.length_a   1.000
_cell.length_b   1.000
_cell.length_c   1.000
_cell.angle_alpha   90.00
_cell.angle_beta   90.00
_cell.angle_gamma   90.00
#
_symmetry.space_group_name_H-M   'P 1'
#
loop_
_entity.id
_entity.type
_entity.pdbx_description
1 polymer ?
#
loop_
_entity_poly.entity_id
_entity_poly.type
_entity_poly.pdbx_seq_one_letter_code
_entity_poly.pdbx_strand_id
1 'polypeptide(L)'
;MNLLVKNGTLVTGEEARKGDILISGEKIQDIKDRFREDEIPSGTEIIDAGGKYVFPGFIDAHTHFQLVSRGTVTADRFYDGSVLAAFGGITTVVDFADHLPGKRIAEGSLTRNREASGEMAIDWALHQVVTDVGAVILNNTRHSKAGYTPYNGMEVKGRVDVTILRGEVIMKEAVFTGRKGSGKFIAESGSSVV
;
A
#
# COMPACT_ATOMS: atom_id res chain seq x y z
N MET A 1 10.66 20.83 13.99
CA MET A 1 9.30 21.28 14.31
C MET A 1 8.77 20.41 15.42
N ASN A 2 7.99 20.96 16.36
CA ASN A 2 7.28 20.19 17.37
C ASN A 2 5.79 20.48 17.23
N LEU A 3 4.96 19.45 17.33
CA LEU A 3 3.51 19.53 17.15
C LEU A 3 2.82 18.69 18.23
N LEU A 4 1.86 19.28 18.94
CA LEU A 4 1.03 18.61 19.94
C LEU A 4 -0.42 18.55 19.45
N VAL A 5 -0.92 17.34 19.21
CA VAL A 5 -2.35 17.09 18.99
C VAL A 5 -2.98 16.78 20.34
N LYS A 6 -3.91 17.62 20.83
CA LYS A 6 -4.48 17.49 22.19
C LYS A 6 -5.99 17.26 22.22
N ASN A 7 -6.50 16.74 23.34
CA ASN A 7 -7.92 16.48 23.62
C ASN A 7 -8.60 15.46 22.66
N GLY A 8 -7.81 14.72 21.89
CA GLY A 8 -8.28 13.82 20.85
C GLY A 8 -8.91 12.54 21.39
N THR A 9 -9.60 11.82 20.51
CA THR A 9 -9.88 10.39 20.70
C THR A 9 -8.92 9.64 19.78
N LEU A 10 -7.83 9.12 20.34
CA LEU A 10 -6.80 8.40 19.60
C LEU A 10 -7.34 7.01 19.27
N VAL A 11 -7.27 6.61 17.99
CA VAL A 11 -7.81 5.34 17.50
C VAL A 11 -6.69 4.50 16.92
N THR A 12 -6.60 3.23 17.30
CA THR A 12 -5.70 2.23 16.72
C THR A 12 -6.52 1.10 16.09
N GLY A 13 -5.86 0.04 15.61
CA GLY A 13 -6.55 -1.21 15.23
C GLY A 13 -7.16 -1.98 16.42
N GLU A 14 -6.88 -1.56 17.66
CA GLU A 14 -7.20 -2.31 18.88
C GLU A 14 -8.17 -1.56 19.80
N GLU A 15 -8.03 -0.24 19.92
CA GLU A 15 -8.81 0.57 20.85
C GLU A 15 -9.06 2.00 20.36
N ALA A 16 -9.98 2.69 21.05
CA ALA A 16 -10.19 4.12 20.92
C ALA A 16 -10.22 4.75 22.32
N ARG A 17 -9.22 5.57 22.66
CA ARG A 17 -9.06 6.18 24.00
C ARG A 17 -8.84 7.69 23.92
N LYS A 18 -9.06 8.40 25.03
CA LYS A 18 -8.69 9.83 25.12
C LYS A 18 -7.18 9.98 25.27
N GLY A 19 -6.62 10.99 24.63
CA GLY A 19 -5.21 11.31 24.76
C GLY A 19 -4.73 12.41 23.84
N ASP A 20 -3.46 12.72 24.04
CA ASP A 20 -2.65 13.70 23.35
C ASP A 20 -1.44 13.00 22.70
N ILE A 21 -0.97 13.51 21.55
CA ILE A 21 0.22 13.01 20.85
C ILE A 21 1.21 14.17 20.67
N LEU A 22 2.42 14.00 21.18
CA LEU A 22 3.54 14.91 20.91
C LEU A 22 4.41 14.34 19.78
N ILE A 23 4.60 15.14 18.74
CA ILE A 23 5.40 14.84 17.55
C ILE A 23 6.61 15.78 17.55
N SER A 24 7.82 15.23 17.36
CA SER A 24 9.06 15.99 17.24
C SER A 24 9.82 15.57 15.98
N GLY A 25 10.00 16.52 15.06
CA GLY A 25 10.46 16.22 13.70
C GLY A 25 9.45 15.32 12.99
N GLU A 26 9.94 14.19 12.46
CA GLU A 26 9.16 13.22 11.66
C GLU A 26 8.64 12.04 12.51
N LYS A 27 8.71 12.13 13.85
CA LYS A 27 8.37 11.02 14.74
C LYS A 27 7.39 11.42 15.83
N ILE A 28 6.45 10.52 16.11
CA ILE A 28 5.73 10.51 17.39
C ILE A 28 6.78 10.33 18.49
N GLN A 29 6.91 11.33 19.35
CA GLN A 29 7.86 11.34 20.44
C GLN A 29 7.27 10.64 21.67
N ASP A 30 6.01 10.94 21.99
CA ASP A 30 5.32 10.44 23.18
C ASP A 30 3.79 10.52 23.02
N ILE A 31 3.05 9.66 23.71
CA ILE A 31 1.59 9.59 23.71
C ILE A 31 1.11 9.46 25.16
N LYS A 32 0.27 10.40 25.62
CA LYS A 32 -0.22 10.44 27.00
C LYS A 32 -1.71 10.74 27.05
N ASP A 33 -2.36 10.45 28.18
CA ASP A 33 -3.75 10.88 28.41
C ASP A 33 -3.88 12.42 28.43
N ARG A 34 -2.83 13.10 28.88
CA ARG A 34 -2.67 14.57 28.87
C ARG A 34 -1.19 14.96 29.08
N PHE A 35 -0.68 15.94 28.33
CA PHE A 35 0.61 16.57 28.66
C PHE A 35 0.47 17.71 29.67
N ARG A 36 1.48 17.87 30.53
CA ARG A 36 1.61 19.03 31.43
C ARG A 36 2.35 20.16 30.71
N GLU A 37 2.11 21.43 31.08
CA GLU A 37 2.72 22.58 30.38
C GLU A 37 4.26 22.58 30.44
N ASP A 38 4.86 22.07 31.52
CA ASP A 38 6.31 21.91 31.69
C ASP A 38 6.92 20.77 30.84
N GLU A 39 6.09 19.92 30.23
CA GLU A 39 6.51 18.82 29.35
C GLU A 39 6.45 19.20 27.87
N ILE A 40 5.80 20.31 27.53
CA ILE A 40 5.62 20.76 26.14
C ILE A 40 6.84 21.62 25.75
N PRO A 41 7.64 21.22 24.74
CA PRO A 41 8.77 22.02 24.31
C PRO A 41 8.36 23.43 23.88
N SER A 42 9.17 24.44 24.19
CA SER A 42 8.90 25.83 23.77
C SER A 42 8.78 25.93 22.24
N GLY A 43 7.80 26.70 21.77
CA GLY A 43 7.51 26.85 20.34
C GLY A 43 6.80 25.65 19.68
N THR A 44 6.24 24.72 20.47
CA THR A 44 5.39 23.63 19.94
C THR A 44 4.07 24.18 19.39
N GLU A 45 3.74 23.82 18.15
CA GLU A 45 2.43 24.09 17.56
C GLU A 45 1.36 23.19 18.21
N ILE A 46 0.13 23.69 18.37
CA ILE A 46 -0.94 22.96 19.06
C ILE A 46 -2.17 22.83 18.16
N ILE A 47 -2.57 21.59 17.88
CA ILE A 47 -3.84 21.24 17.24
C ILE A 47 -4.82 20.76 18.31
N ASP A 48 -5.96 21.44 18.45
CA ASP A 48 -7.04 20.99 19.35
C ASP A 48 -7.96 19.99 18.63
N ALA A 49 -7.77 18.70 18.93
CA ALA A 49 -8.60 17.60 18.48
C ALA A 49 -9.80 17.33 19.40
N GLY A 50 -10.16 18.28 20.28
CA GLY A 50 -11.37 18.21 21.09
C GLY A 50 -12.62 17.86 20.27
N GLY A 51 -13.32 16.81 20.70
CA GLY A 51 -14.51 16.27 20.02
C GLY A 51 -14.24 15.45 18.75
N LYS A 52 -12.97 15.28 18.34
CA LYS A 52 -12.56 14.58 17.11
C LYS A 52 -11.97 13.20 17.40
N TYR A 53 -11.80 12.43 16.34
CA TYR A 53 -10.97 11.22 16.32
C TYR A 53 -9.62 11.54 15.67
N VAL A 54 -8.57 10.87 16.12
CA VAL A 54 -7.21 10.97 15.61
C VAL A 54 -6.79 9.56 15.20
N PHE A 55 -6.60 9.34 13.90
CA PHE A 55 -6.19 8.06 13.32
C PHE A 55 -4.72 8.13 12.87
N PRO A 56 -4.04 6.98 12.74
CA PRO A 56 -2.90 6.85 11.84
C PRO A 56 -3.30 7.30 10.44
N GLY A 57 -2.35 7.85 9.68
CA GLY A 57 -2.56 8.07 8.25
C GLY A 57 -2.84 6.75 7.54
N PHE A 58 -3.85 6.75 6.65
CA PHE A 58 -4.27 5.53 5.98
C PHE A 58 -3.32 5.16 4.83
N ILE A 59 -3.26 3.87 4.51
CA ILE A 59 -2.47 3.33 3.41
C ILE A 59 -3.42 2.86 2.30
N ASP A 60 -3.36 3.47 1.12
CA ASP A 60 -4.03 2.93 -0.06
C ASP A 60 -3.10 1.92 -0.76
N ALA A 61 -3.46 0.65 -0.71
CA ALA A 61 -2.63 -0.43 -1.23
C ALA A 61 -2.75 -0.66 -2.75
N HIS A 62 -3.49 0.18 -3.51
CA HIS A 62 -3.70 -0.03 -4.95
C HIS A 62 -3.97 1.27 -5.73
N THR A 63 -2.94 2.02 -6.10
CA THR A 63 -3.06 3.24 -6.94
C THR A 63 -2.49 3.08 -8.36
N HIS A 64 -2.88 3.96 -9.28
CA HIS A 64 -2.41 3.98 -10.68
C HIS A 64 -2.25 5.43 -11.21
N PHE A 65 -1.41 6.24 -10.55
CA PHE A 65 -1.17 7.64 -10.95
C PHE A 65 -0.38 7.74 -12.25
N GLN A 66 -0.73 8.63 -13.19
CA GLN A 66 -0.01 8.76 -14.47
C GLN A 66 0.19 7.42 -15.24
N LEU A 67 -0.72 6.44 -15.07
CA LEU A 67 -0.63 5.13 -15.73
C LEU A 67 -0.91 5.30 -17.22
N VAL A 68 0.05 4.94 -18.07
CA VAL A 68 -0.15 4.84 -19.52
C VAL A 68 -0.83 3.50 -19.83
N SER A 69 -2.09 3.55 -20.26
CA SER A 69 -2.88 2.35 -20.56
C SER A 69 -3.81 2.57 -21.74
N ARG A 70 -3.94 1.56 -22.61
CA ARG A 70 -4.89 1.53 -23.75
C ARG A 70 -4.83 2.77 -24.67
N GLY A 71 -3.64 3.34 -24.87
CA GLY A 71 -3.44 4.51 -25.74
C GLY A 71 -3.74 5.87 -25.10
N THR A 72 -3.99 5.92 -23.78
CA THR A 72 -4.14 7.15 -23.01
C THR A 72 -3.33 7.09 -21.71
N VAL A 73 -3.37 8.14 -20.90
CA VAL A 73 -2.84 8.21 -19.53
C VAL A 73 -3.98 8.46 -18.54
N THR A 74 -3.87 7.98 -17.30
CA THR A 74 -4.80 8.35 -16.23
C THR A 74 -4.71 9.87 -15.93
N ALA A 75 -5.84 10.47 -15.54
CA ALA A 75 -5.93 11.92 -15.36
C ALA A 75 -5.10 12.42 -14.17
N ASP A 76 -5.18 11.70 -13.05
CA ASP A 76 -4.42 12.02 -11.84
C ASP A 76 -2.95 11.65 -12.03
N ARG A 77 -2.08 12.66 -12.04
CA ARG A 77 -0.62 12.47 -12.01
C ARG A 77 -0.14 12.24 -10.58
N PHE A 78 1.17 12.01 -10.41
CA PHE A 78 1.76 11.78 -9.08
C PHE A 78 1.45 12.90 -8.09
N TYR A 79 1.72 14.16 -8.42
CA TYR A 79 1.41 15.29 -7.53
C TYR A 79 -0.09 15.43 -7.28
N ASP A 80 -0.89 15.56 -8.34
CA ASP A 80 -2.34 15.77 -8.24
C ASP A 80 -3.02 14.64 -7.45
N GLY A 81 -2.70 13.39 -7.77
CA GLY A 81 -3.24 12.19 -7.14
C GLY A 81 -2.82 12.03 -5.68
N SER A 82 -1.55 12.31 -5.33
CA SER A 82 -1.10 12.26 -3.93
C SER A 82 -1.69 13.37 -3.08
N VAL A 83 -1.88 14.58 -3.62
CA VAL A 83 -2.60 15.67 -2.95
C VAL A 83 -4.06 15.27 -2.71
N LEU A 84 -4.75 14.69 -3.70
CA LEU A 84 -6.12 14.20 -3.54
C LEU A 84 -6.22 13.07 -2.50
N ALA A 85 -5.23 12.18 -2.43
CA ALA A 85 -5.17 11.14 -1.40
C ALA A 85 -5.03 11.76 0.01
N ALA A 86 -4.19 12.79 0.16
CA ALA A 86 -4.01 13.52 1.42
C ALA A 86 -5.31 14.19 1.90
N PHE A 87 -6.13 14.75 1.00
CA PHE A 87 -7.48 15.24 1.34
C PHE A 87 -8.41 14.14 1.88
N GLY A 88 -8.19 12.87 1.50
CA GLY A 88 -8.88 11.69 2.04
C GLY A 88 -8.28 11.13 3.33
N GLY A 89 -7.17 11.69 3.85
CA GLY A 89 -6.44 11.15 4.99
C GLY A 89 -5.49 9.99 4.66
N ILE A 90 -5.20 9.75 3.38
CA ILE A 90 -4.17 8.80 2.94
C ILE A 90 -2.81 9.48 3.06
N THR A 91 -1.86 8.85 3.76
CA THR A 91 -0.47 9.33 3.88
C THR A 91 0.54 8.44 3.17
N THR A 92 0.12 7.28 2.69
CA THR A 92 0.98 6.35 1.94
C THR A 92 0.19 5.64 0.86
N VAL A 93 0.76 5.51 -0.34
CA VAL A 93 0.16 4.74 -1.44
C VAL A 93 1.05 3.57 -1.86
N VAL A 94 0.47 2.52 -2.43
CA VAL A 94 1.20 1.46 -3.12
C VAL A 94 0.76 1.43 -4.58
N ASP A 95 1.58 2.03 -5.42
CA ASP A 95 1.34 2.16 -6.86
C ASP A 95 1.94 0.97 -7.63
N PHE A 96 1.77 0.91 -8.95
CA PHE A 96 2.25 -0.21 -9.77
C PHE A 96 3.40 0.23 -10.68
N ALA A 97 4.46 -0.59 -10.69
CA ALA A 97 5.56 -0.49 -11.63
C ALA A 97 5.41 -1.53 -12.73
N ASP A 98 5.14 -1.08 -13.95
CA ASP A 98 5.01 -1.98 -15.10
C ASP A 98 6.35 -2.57 -15.54
N HIS A 99 6.33 -3.87 -15.86
CA HIS A 99 7.41 -4.53 -16.59
C HIS A 99 7.14 -4.35 -18.09
N LEU A 100 8.05 -3.67 -18.79
CA LEU A 100 7.93 -3.46 -20.23
C LEU A 100 8.57 -4.62 -21.03
N PRO A 101 8.02 -5.00 -22.20
CA PRO A 101 8.56 -6.07 -23.02
C PRO A 101 10.04 -5.88 -23.38
N GLY A 102 10.83 -6.94 -23.20
CA GLY A 102 12.28 -6.94 -23.48
C GLY A 102 13.14 -6.24 -22.41
N LYS A 103 12.55 -5.77 -21.30
CA LYS A 103 13.28 -5.15 -20.18
C LYS A 103 13.49 -6.11 -19.02
N ARG A 104 14.43 -5.78 -18.13
CA ARG A 104 14.55 -6.47 -16.84
C ARG A 104 13.41 -6.04 -15.93
N ILE A 105 12.88 -6.95 -15.12
CA ILE A 105 11.81 -6.65 -14.14
C ILE A 105 12.16 -5.43 -13.28
N ALA A 106 13.39 -5.36 -12.77
CA ALA A 106 13.87 -4.25 -11.94
C ALA A 106 13.95 -2.88 -12.67
N GLU A 107 13.97 -2.83 -14.00
CA GLU A 107 13.89 -1.55 -14.72
C GLU A 107 12.52 -0.88 -14.53
N GLY A 108 11.46 -1.65 -14.30
CA GLY A 108 10.11 -1.13 -14.01
C GLY A 108 10.12 -0.26 -12.76
N SER A 109 10.39 -0.87 -11.60
CA SER A 109 10.42 -0.14 -10.31
C SER A 109 11.49 0.96 -10.25
N LEU A 110 12.67 0.75 -10.85
CA LEU A 110 13.70 1.79 -10.92
C LEU A 110 13.30 2.98 -11.80
N THR A 111 12.51 2.77 -12.86
CA THR A 111 11.98 3.88 -13.68
C THR A 111 10.84 4.56 -12.95
N ARG A 112 9.90 3.79 -12.41
CA ARG A 112 8.72 4.28 -11.70
C ARG A 112 9.07 5.15 -10.49
N ASN A 113 10.06 4.74 -9.69
CA ASN A 113 10.58 5.56 -8.58
C ASN A 113 11.23 6.87 -9.06
N ARG A 114 11.85 6.90 -10.25
CA ARG A 114 12.42 8.14 -10.82
C ARG A 114 11.35 9.09 -11.35
N GLU A 115 10.20 8.58 -11.80
CA GLU A 115 9.05 9.41 -12.21
C GLU A 115 8.30 9.99 -11.00
N ALA A 116 8.16 9.22 -9.91
CA ALA A 116 7.47 9.65 -8.69
C ALA A 116 8.34 10.59 -7.81
N SER A 117 9.65 10.38 -7.80
CA SER A 117 10.60 11.12 -6.96
C SER A 117 10.69 12.59 -7.36
N GLY A 118 10.18 13.46 -6.49
CA GLY A 118 10.12 14.92 -6.70
C GLY A 118 8.72 15.42 -7.08
N GLU A 119 7.80 14.51 -7.41
CA GLU A 119 6.41 14.81 -7.75
C GLU A 119 5.43 14.41 -6.63
N MET A 120 5.70 13.33 -5.89
CA MET A 120 4.80 12.84 -4.84
C MET A 120 4.74 13.76 -3.60
N ALA A 121 3.53 14.06 -3.14
CA ALA A 121 3.25 14.84 -1.92
C ALA A 121 3.09 13.99 -0.65
N ILE A 122 3.05 12.66 -0.78
CA ILE A 122 2.92 11.68 0.31
C ILE A 122 3.84 10.48 0.05
N ASP A 123 4.05 9.63 1.05
CA ASP A 123 4.92 8.45 0.93
C ASP A 123 4.38 7.43 -0.09
N TRP A 124 5.28 6.65 -0.69
CA TRP A 124 4.88 5.60 -1.64
C TRP A 124 5.72 4.34 -1.55
N ALA A 125 5.10 3.22 -1.93
CA ALA A 125 5.75 1.97 -2.26
C ALA A 125 5.26 1.49 -3.65
N LEU A 126 5.85 0.40 -4.17
CA LEU A 126 5.54 -0.13 -5.49
C LEU A 126 5.28 -1.63 -5.48
N HIS A 127 4.16 -2.04 -6.04
CA HIS A 127 3.95 -3.40 -6.54
C HIS A 127 4.67 -3.55 -7.89
N GLN A 128 5.46 -4.60 -8.07
CA GLN A 128 6.09 -4.89 -9.35
C GLN A 128 5.17 -5.79 -10.20
N VAL A 129 4.63 -5.25 -11.29
CA VAL A 129 3.92 -6.06 -12.30
C VAL A 129 4.95 -6.90 -13.06
N VAL A 130 4.61 -8.14 -13.41
CA VAL A 130 5.46 -9.03 -14.22
C VAL A 130 4.67 -9.51 -15.43
N THR A 131 5.16 -9.19 -16.63
CA THR A 131 4.46 -9.39 -17.91
C THR A 131 5.33 -10.10 -18.97
N ASP A 132 6.65 -10.20 -18.77
CA ASP A 132 7.61 -10.58 -19.83
C ASP A 132 8.71 -11.63 -19.44
N VAL A 133 8.32 -12.91 -19.22
CA VAL A 133 9.13 -14.16 -19.17
C VAL A 133 8.99 -15.14 -20.42
N GLY A 134 8.04 -16.10 -20.48
CA GLY A 134 7.63 -16.94 -21.67
C GLY A 134 6.37 -17.86 -21.49
N ALA A 135 5.18 -17.64 -22.15
CA ALA A 135 3.95 -18.51 -22.10
C ALA A 135 2.75 -18.06 -23.00
N VAL A 136 1.59 -18.74 -23.01
CA VAL A 136 0.32 -18.22 -23.60
C VAL A 136 -0.79 -18.18 -22.54
N ILE A 137 -1.53 -17.08 -22.44
CA ILE A 137 -2.72 -17.01 -21.57
C ILE A 137 -3.89 -17.72 -22.26
N LEU A 138 -4.44 -18.74 -21.61
CA LEU A 138 -5.61 -19.47 -22.07
C LEU A 138 -6.69 -19.50 -20.99
N ASN A 139 -7.96 -19.57 -21.40
CA ASN A 139 -9.10 -19.71 -20.48
C ASN A 139 -8.98 -20.95 -19.57
N ASN A 140 -8.42 -22.06 -20.08
CA ASN A 140 -8.25 -23.31 -19.33
C ASN A 140 -7.00 -23.35 -18.43
N THR A 141 -6.07 -22.40 -18.55
CA THR A 141 -4.85 -22.32 -17.70
C THR A 141 -4.93 -21.20 -16.65
N ARG A 142 -6.01 -20.41 -16.61
CA ARG A 142 -6.29 -19.46 -15.52
C ARG A 142 -7.35 -20.00 -14.56
N HIS A 143 -7.01 -20.00 -13.27
CA HIS A 143 -7.98 -20.29 -12.22
C HIS A 143 -8.93 -19.09 -12.03
N SER A 144 -10.11 -19.15 -12.67
CA SER A 144 -11.16 -18.14 -12.55
C SER A 144 -12.55 -18.77 -12.62
N LYS A 145 -13.44 -18.39 -11.70
CA LYS A 145 -14.85 -18.83 -11.73
C LYS A 145 -15.61 -18.32 -12.95
N ALA A 146 -15.14 -17.25 -13.59
CA ALA A 146 -15.77 -16.71 -14.81
C ALA A 146 -15.63 -17.64 -16.03
N GLY A 147 -14.68 -18.57 -16.04
CA GLY A 147 -14.42 -19.46 -17.17
C GLY A 147 -13.81 -18.78 -18.41
N TYR A 148 -13.67 -17.45 -18.40
CA TYR A 148 -12.99 -16.67 -19.44
C TYR A 148 -12.01 -15.64 -18.87
N THR A 149 -11.09 -15.20 -19.71
CA THR A 149 -10.19 -14.05 -19.46
C THR A 149 -10.16 -13.17 -20.71
N PRO A 150 -10.20 -11.82 -20.59
CA PRO A 150 -10.10 -10.91 -21.74
C PRO A 150 -8.73 -11.00 -22.45
N TYR A 151 -7.75 -11.62 -21.79
CA TYR A 151 -6.40 -11.87 -22.31
C TYR A 151 -6.24 -13.24 -22.99
N ASN A 152 -7.32 -13.96 -23.30
CA ASN A 152 -7.23 -15.30 -23.90
C ASN A 152 -6.61 -15.25 -25.30
N GLY A 153 -5.61 -16.10 -25.55
CA GLY A 153 -4.85 -16.12 -26.79
C GLY A 153 -3.73 -15.08 -26.85
N MET A 154 -3.55 -14.24 -25.81
CA MET A 154 -2.36 -13.41 -25.72
C MET A 154 -1.14 -14.30 -25.45
N GLU A 155 -0.23 -14.31 -26.42
CA GLU A 155 1.16 -14.64 -26.17
C GLU A 155 1.68 -13.66 -25.13
N VAL A 156 1.96 -14.19 -23.95
CA VAL A 156 2.73 -13.46 -22.95
C VAL A 156 4.15 -13.95 -23.04
N LYS A 157 5.03 -13.15 -22.50
CA LYS A 157 6.18 -13.77 -21.90
C LYS A 157 5.73 -14.10 -20.45
N GLY A 158 5.27 -15.33 -20.18
CA GLY A 158 5.46 -15.99 -18.87
C GLY A 158 4.23 -16.49 -18.11
N ARG A 159 4.45 -17.54 -17.32
CA ARG A 159 3.51 -18.05 -16.31
C ARG A 159 4.25 -18.36 -15.00
N VAL A 160 3.55 -18.22 -13.88
CA VAL A 160 3.97 -18.87 -12.63
C VAL A 160 3.82 -20.37 -12.83
N ASP A 161 4.90 -21.13 -12.63
CA ASP A 161 4.89 -22.58 -12.84
C ASP A 161 4.69 -23.36 -11.53
N VAL A 162 5.24 -22.85 -10.42
CA VAL A 162 5.08 -23.41 -9.07
C VAL A 162 4.79 -22.29 -8.08
N THR A 163 3.91 -22.53 -7.11
CA THR A 163 3.72 -21.66 -5.94
C THR A 163 3.85 -22.48 -4.67
N ILE A 164 4.73 -22.02 -3.77
CA ILE A 164 4.99 -22.66 -2.48
C ILE A 164 4.48 -21.73 -1.37
N LEU A 165 3.67 -22.27 -0.46
CA LEU A 165 3.18 -21.57 0.73
C LEU A 165 3.64 -22.33 1.97
N ARG A 166 4.57 -21.74 2.74
CA ARG A 166 5.13 -22.30 3.98
C ARG A 166 5.66 -23.75 3.80
N GLY A 167 6.40 -23.97 2.72
CA GLY A 167 7.00 -25.28 2.38
C GLY A 167 6.09 -26.24 1.60
N GLU A 168 4.78 -26.00 1.52
CA GLU A 168 3.86 -26.83 0.72
C GLU A 168 3.69 -26.26 -0.70
N VAL A 169 3.81 -27.11 -1.73
CA VAL A 169 3.43 -26.75 -3.11
C VAL A 169 1.91 -26.65 -3.21
N ILE A 170 1.38 -25.43 -3.38
CA ILE A 170 -0.06 -25.15 -3.49
C ILE A 170 -0.54 -24.96 -4.93
N MET A 171 0.37 -24.76 -5.87
CA MET A 171 0.09 -24.75 -7.31
C MET A 171 1.30 -25.29 -8.06
N LYS A 172 1.07 -26.15 -9.06
CA LYS A 172 2.08 -26.62 -10.01
C LYS A 172 1.48 -26.74 -11.40
N GLU A 173 2.20 -26.28 -12.43
CA GLU A 173 1.83 -26.40 -13.85
C GLU A 173 0.44 -25.84 -14.21
N ALA A 174 -0.03 -24.82 -13.48
CA ALA A 174 -1.38 -24.25 -13.51
C ALA A 174 -2.50 -25.09 -12.85
N VAL A 175 -2.16 -26.17 -12.14
CA VAL A 175 -3.08 -26.96 -11.30
C VAL A 175 -2.93 -26.53 -9.84
N PHE A 176 -4.03 -26.16 -9.19
CA PHE A 176 -4.06 -25.89 -7.75
C PHE A 176 -4.01 -27.21 -6.95
N THR A 177 -2.96 -27.40 -6.16
CA THR A 177 -2.72 -28.58 -5.33
C THR A 177 -2.92 -28.30 -3.83
N GLY A 178 -3.22 -27.05 -3.47
CA GLY A 178 -3.48 -26.65 -2.09
C GLY A 178 -4.81 -27.17 -1.53
N ARG A 179 -4.98 -27.03 -0.21
CA ARG A 179 -6.22 -27.39 0.51
C ARG A 179 -7.06 -26.15 0.83
N LYS A 180 -8.38 -26.22 0.65
CA LYS A 180 -9.31 -25.17 1.10
C LYS A 180 -9.13 -24.96 2.61
N GLY A 181 -9.04 -23.71 3.05
CA GLY A 181 -8.82 -23.36 4.45
C GLY A 181 -7.37 -23.46 4.93
N SER A 182 -6.39 -23.73 4.05
CA SER A 182 -4.96 -23.69 4.43
C SER A 182 -4.40 -22.26 4.61
N GLY A 183 -5.14 -21.24 4.19
CA GLY A 183 -4.81 -19.84 4.47
C GLY A 183 -4.74 -19.59 5.98
N LYS A 184 -3.80 -18.75 6.40
CA LYS A 184 -3.71 -18.26 7.78
C LYS A 184 -3.69 -16.74 7.72
N PHE A 185 -4.45 -16.09 8.58
CA PHE A 185 -4.25 -14.67 8.84
C PHE A 185 -2.82 -14.48 9.37
N ILE A 186 -2.11 -13.50 8.84
CA ILE A 186 -0.80 -13.09 9.35
C ILE A 186 -1.09 -11.95 10.32
N ALA A 187 -1.22 -12.27 11.59
CA ALA A 187 -1.24 -11.26 12.64
C ALA A 187 0.10 -10.53 12.65
N GLU A 188 0.06 -9.21 12.78
CA GLU A 188 1.24 -8.40 12.99
C GLU A 188 1.88 -8.79 14.34
N SER A 189 3.21 -8.91 14.38
CA SER A 189 3.94 -9.24 15.61
C SER A 189 3.98 -8.03 16.55
N GLY A 190 2.83 -7.75 17.16
CA GLY A 190 2.60 -6.56 17.97
C GLY A 190 1.11 -6.33 18.28
N SER A 191 0.18 -6.80 17.44
CA SER A 191 -1.25 -6.61 17.68
C SER A 191 -1.86 -7.78 18.45
N SER A 192 -2.49 -7.47 19.58
CA SER A 192 -3.11 -8.40 20.52
C SER A 192 -4.63 -8.47 20.34
N VAL A 193 -5.07 -8.78 19.10
CA VAL A 193 -6.48 -9.10 18.80
C VAL A 193 -6.60 -10.54 18.26
N VAL A 194 -6.94 -11.46 19.18
CA VAL A 194 -7.45 -12.83 18.91
C VAL A 194 -8.62 -13.09 19.85
#